data_AF-H6RJD9-F1
#
_entry.id   AF-H6RJD9-F1
#
_cell.length_a   1.000
_cell.length_b   1.000
_cell.length_c   1.000
_cell.angle_alpha   90.00
_cell.angle_beta   90.00
_cell.angle_gamma   90.00
#
_symmetry.space_group_name_H-M   'P 1'
#
loop_
_entity.id
_entity.type
_entity.pdbx_description
1 polymer ?
#
loop_
_entity_poly.entity_id
_entity_poly.type
_entity_poly.pdbx_seq_one_letter_code
_entity_poly.pdbx_strand_id
1 'polypeptide(L)'
;MRIRKLALVAAAAAPPFGLTACGGAGVDDFCAQYEAIDQIQEADVDQAKAELEELAENVPDEAGDDVQEAADLMAETFPSDGDLDAAIGSGALTEEDAQEFLAAVETVTTYGTENCES
;
A
#
# COMPACT_ATOMS: atom_id res chain seq x y z
N MET A 1 23.66 -22.57 44.63
CA MET A 1 23.54 -23.55 43.52
C MET A 1 22.30 -24.40 43.68
N ARG A 2 21.26 -24.19 42.86
CA ARG A 2 20.29 -25.21 42.44
C ARG A 2 19.78 -24.82 41.06
N ILE A 3 20.24 -25.53 40.04
CA ILE A 3 19.89 -25.37 38.63
C ILE A 3 18.48 -25.95 38.46
N ARG A 4 17.48 -25.10 38.22
CA ARG A 4 16.18 -25.57 37.73
C ARG A 4 16.33 -25.79 36.23
N LYS A 5 16.35 -27.07 35.85
CA LYS A 5 16.23 -27.55 34.47
C LYS A 5 14.89 -27.05 33.94
N LEU A 6 14.92 -26.03 33.08
CA LEU A 6 13.79 -25.68 32.24
C LEU A 6 13.74 -26.71 31.12
N ALA A 7 12.67 -27.48 31.16
CA ALA A 7 12.30 -28.39 30.09
C ALA A 7 12.22 -27.58 28.79
N LEU A 8 12.97 -28.03 27.78
CA LEU A 8 12.76 -27.69 26.38
C LEU A 8 11.35 -28.16 26.02
N VAL A 9 10.37 -27.28 26.19
CA VAL A 9 9.11 -27.35 25.48
C VAL A 9 9.37 -26.64 24.17
N ALA A 10 9.39 -27.41 23.08
CA ALA A 10 9.36 -26.88 21.74
C ALA A 10 8.12 -25.98 21.59
N ALA A 11 8.34 -24.69 21.38
CA ALA A 11 7.31 -23.77 20.92
C ALA A 11 8.02 -22.63 20.18
N ALA A 12 7.76 -22.62 18.86
CA ALA A 12 7.94 -21.53 17.92
C ALA A 12 9.29 -20.79 17.93
N ALA A 13 10.12 -21.16 16.96
CA ALA A 13 11.09 -20.22 16.40
C ALA A 13 10.33 -18.99 15.87
N ALA A 14 10.69 -17.80 16.34
CA ALA A 14 10.37 -16.54 15.68
C ALA A 14 11.56 -16.14 14.78
N PRO A 15 11.37 -15.29 13.76
CA PRO A 15 10.66 -15.59 12.53
C PRO A 15 11.57 -15.27 11.32
N PRO A 16 11.66 -16.12 10.27
CA PRO A 16 12.33 -15.70 9.05
C PRO A 16 11.30 -15.65 7.93
N PHE A 17 11.02 -14.44 7.46
CA PHE A 17 10.06 -14.13 6.40
C PHE A 17 8.61 -14.32 6.84
N GLY A 18 7.87 -13.20 6.82
CA GLY A 18 6.42 -13.21 6.95
C GLY A 18 5.87 -14.33 6.09
N LEU A 19 4.97 -15.09 6.71
CA LEU A 19 4.22 -16.14 6.07
C LEU A 19 3.74 -15.60 4.73
N THR A 20 4.21 -16.19 3.63
CA THR A 20 3.42 -16.17 2.41
C THR A 20 2.08 -16.80 2.81
N ALA A 21 1.13 -15.93 3.15
CA ALA A 21 -0.25 -16.31 3.25
C ALA A 21 -0.59 -16.94 1.90
N CYS A 22 -0.79 -18.25 1.89
CA CYS A 22 -1.56 -18.87 0.82
C CYS A 22 -3.03 -18.46 1.07
N GLY A 23 -3.33 -17.22 0.72
CA GLY A 23 -4.58 -16.49 0.89
C GLY A 23 -4.28 -15.11 0.33
N GLY A 24 -5.12 -14.58 -0.56
CA GLY A 24 -4.88 -13.31 -1.25
C GLY A 24 -4.51 -12.19 -0.30
N ALA A 25 -3.99 -11.10 -0.85
CA ALA A 25 -3.56 -9.95 -0.08
C ALA A 25 -4.60 -9.61 0.99
N GLY A 26 -4.15 -9.58 2.25
CA GLY A 26 -5.04 -9.31 3.37
C GLY A 26 -5.28 -7.81 3.52
N VAL A 27 -6.36 -7.45 4.21
CA VAL A 27 -6.59 -6.06 4.65
C VAL A 27 -5.37 -5.54 5.42
N ASP A 28 -4.71 -6.39 6.23
CA ASP A 28 -3.48 -6.04 6.96
C ASP A 28 -2.32 -5.65 6.02
N ASP A 29 -2.16 -6.33 4.88
CA ASP A 29 -1.09 -6.04 3.90
C ASP A 29 -1.38 -4.71 3.17
N PHE A 30 -2.63 -4.51 2.74
CA PHE A 30 -3.10 -3.23 2.20
C PHE A 30 -2.87 -2.08 3.18
N CYS A 31 -3.21 -2.28 4.46
CA CYS A 31 -3.08 -1.23 5.47
C CYS A 31 -1.63 -0.88 5.78
N ALA A 32 -0.75 -1.88 5.86
CA ALA A 32 0.69 -1.63 6.00
C ALA A 32 1.21 -0.77 4.84
N GLN A 33 0.73 -1.04 3.63
CA GLN A 33 1.15 -0.36 2.42
C GLN A 33 0.56 1.05 2.30
N TYR A 34 -0.70 1.23 2.70
CA TYR A 34 -1.38 2.51 2.81
C TYR A 34 -0.68 3.45 3.81
N GLU A 35 -0.30 2.94 4.99
CA GLU A 35 0.48 3.69 5.98
C GLU A 35 1.92 3.98 5.52
N ALA A 36 2.53 3.07 4.75
CA ALA A 36 3.85 3.28 4.19
C ALA A 36 3.86 4.46 3.22
N ILE A 37 2.86 4.56 2.34
CA ILE A 37 2.73 5.67 1.38
C ILE A 37 2.65 7.03 2.08
N ASP A 38 1.88 7.15 3.17
CA ASP A 38 1.78 8.40 3.96
C ASP A 38 3.12 8.79 4.65
N GLN A 39 3.99 7.82 4.90
CA GLN A 39 5.30 8.03 5.53
C GLN A 39 6.41 8.38 4.51
N ILE A 40 6.15 8.25 3.21
CA ILE A 40 7.13 8.58 2.17
C ILE A 40 7.31 10.09 2.12
N GLN A 41 8.57 10.53 2.18
CA GLN A 41 8.89 11.94 2.00
C GLN A 41 8.62 12.33 0.53
N GLU A 42 8.03 13.50 0.30
CA GLU A 42 7.69 14.05 -1.04
C GLU A 42 8.84 14.03 -2.07
N ALA A 43 10.09 13.81 -1.65
CA ALA A 43 11.26 13.77 -2.54
C ALA A 43 11.62 12.38 -3.10
N ASP A 44 11.08 11.28 -2.56
CA ASP A 44 11.41 9.90 -2.98
C ASP A 44 10.30 9.34 -3.90
N VAL A 45 10.17 9.93 -5.08
CA VAL A 45 9.15 9.60 -6.11
C VAL A 45 9.22 8.14 -6.56
N ASP A 46 10.43 7.60 -6.74
CA ASP A 46 10.63 6.20 -7.12
C ASP A 46 10.12 5.24 -6.02
N GLN A 47 10.30 5.61 -4.74
CA GLN A 47 9.76 4.85 -3.62
C GLN A 47 8.24 4.97 -3.60
N ALA A 48 7.69 6.18 -3.69
CA ALA A 48 6.24 6.42 -3.75
C ALA A 48 5.58 5.58 -4.84
N LYS A 49 6.17 5.53 -6.04
CA LYS A 49 5.67 4.72 -7.14
C LYS A 49 5.69 3.22 -6.83
N ALA A 50 6.80 2.70 -6.31
CA ALA A 50 6.91 1.29 -5.96
C ALA A 50 5.87 0.88 -4.89
N GLU A 51 5.61 1.77 -3.94
CA GLU A 51 4.69 1.51 -2.83
C GLU A 51 3.22 1.62 -3.29
N LEU A 52 2.93 2.46 -4.30
CA LEU A 52 1.63 2.47 -5.00
C LEU A 52 1.42 1.20 -5.83
N GLU A 53 2.44 0.73 -6.54
CA GLU A 53 2.39 -0.56 -7.26
C GLU A 53 2.15 -1.73 -6.29
N GLU A 54 2.85 -1.72 -5.14
CA GLU A 54 2.66 -2.73 -4.09
C GLU A 54 1.27 -2.61 -3.42
N LEU A 55 0.71 -1.39 -3.29
CA LEU A 55 -0.65 -1.20 -2.78
C LEU A 55 -1.67 -1.85 -3.71
N ALA A 56 -1.53 -1.65 -5.02
CA ALA A 56 -2.41 -2.20 -6.03
C ALA A 56 -2.36 -3.73 -6.07
N GLU A 57 -1.17 -4.32 -5.89
CA GLU A 57 -1.03 -5.79 -5.76
C GLU A 57 -1.61 -6.33 -4.45
N ASN A 58 -1.69 -5.49 -3.41
CA ASN A 58 -2.14 -5.87 -2.08
C ASN A 58 -3.60 -5.49 -1.77
N VAL A 59 -4.39 -5.02 -2.73
CA VAL A 59 -5.81 -4.77 -2.50
C VAL A 59 -6.53 -6.09 -2.17
N PRO A 60 -7.24 -6.18 -1.04
CA PRO A 60 -7.89 -7.42 -0.66
C PRO A 60 -9.16 -7.63 -1.48
N ASP A 61 -9.48 -8.89 -1.82
CA ASP A 61 -10.66 -9.25 -2.62
C ASP A 61 -11.98 -8.67 -2.06
N GLU A 62 -12.05 -8.46 -0.74
CA GLU A 62 -13.22 -7.89 -0.05
C GLU A 62 -13.36 -6.37 -0.17
N ALA A 63 -12.32 -5.64 -0.59
CA ALA A 63 -12.38 -4.21 -0.90
C ALA A 63 -13.24 -3.92 -2.15
N GLY A 64 -13.36 -4.91 -3.02
CA GLY A 64 -14.12 -4.83 -4.27
C GLY A 64 -13.31 -4.24 -5.42
N ASP A 65 -13.84 -4.46 -6.63
CA ASP A 65 -13.18 -4.09 -7.89
C ASP A 65 -12.91 -2.57 -7.98
N ASP A 66 -13.77 -1.73 -7.38
CA ASP A 66 -13.61 -0.27 -7.39
C ASP A 66 -12.32 0.19 -6.68
N VAL A 67 -11.93 -0.47 -5.59
CA VAL A 67 -10.70 -0.14 -4.85
C VAL A 67 -9.46 -0.67 -5.58
N GLN A 68 -9.58 -1.85 -6.19
CA GLN A 68 -8.52 -2.41 -7.03
C GLN A 68 -8.24 -1.50 -8.23
N GLU A 69 -9.29 -1.12 -8.98
CA GLU A 69 -9.18 -0.23 -10.13
C GLU A 69 -8.61 1.14 -9.74
N ALA A 70 -9.00 1.67 -8.59
CA ALA A 70 -8.45 2.92 -8.07
C ALA A 70 -6.95 2.79 -7.72
N ALA A 71 -6.54 1.73 -7.03
CA ALA A 71 -5.13 1.53 -6.68
C ALA A 71 -4.26 1.34 -7.94
N ASP A 72 -4.74 0.58 -8.92
CA ASP A 72 -4.08 0.41 -10.23
C ASP A 72 -3.94 1.77 -10.94
N LEU A 73 -5.02 2.56 -11.00
CA LEU A 73 -4.99 3.88 -11.64
C LEU A 73 -3.99 4.82 -10.96
N MET A 74 -3.91 4.78 -9.62
CA MET A 74 -2.94 5.57 -8.87
C MET A 74 -1.50 5.19 -9.24
N ALA A 75 -1.19 3.91 -9.35
CA ALA A 75 0.14 3.43 -9.73
C ALA A 75 0.50 3.79 -11.19
N GLU A 76 -0.46 3.66 -12.11
CA GLU A 76 -0.25 3.94 -13.54
C GLU A 76 -0.13 5.44 -13.84
N THR A 77 -0.93 6.27 -13.16
CA THR A 77 -1.07 7.70 -13.43
C THR A 77 -0.14 8.55 -12.54
N PHE A 78 0.59 7.93 -11.61
CA PHE A 78 1.49 8.65 -10.72
C PHE A 78 2.54 9.48 -11.49
N PRO A 79 2.65 10.80 -11.24
CA PRO A 79 3.63 11.66 -11.88
C PRO A 79 5.07 11.20 -11.67
N SER A 80 5.88 11.23 -12.74
CA SER A 80 7.30 10.84 -12.68
C SER A 80 8.16 11.73 -11.80
N ASP A 81 7.67 12.94 -11.49
CA ASP A 81 8.31 13.91 -10.61
C ASP A 81 7.56 14.06 -9.27
N GLY A 82 6.55 13.21 -8.99
CA GLY A 82 5.72 13.26 -7.78
C GLY A 82 4.74 14.43 -7.69
N ASP A 83 4.80 15.36 -8.65
CA ASP A 83 3.99 16.58 -8.69
C ASP A 83 2.94 16.52 -9.80
N LEU A 84 1.68 16.37 -9.41
CA LEU A 84 0.53 16.28 -10.32
C LEU A 84 0.29 17.60 -11.06
N ASP A 85 0.42 18.74 -10.38
CA ASP A 85 0.22 20.07 -10.98
C ASP A 85 1.30 20.38 -12.02
N ALA A 86 2.56 20.00 -11.73
CA ALA A 86 3.65 20.12 -12.69
C ALA A 86 3.48 19.18 -13.90
N ALA A 87 2.97 17.97 -13.69
CA ALA A 87 2.70 17.02 -14.77
C ALA A 87 1.59 17.53 -15.71
N ILE A 88 0.52 18.10 -15.17
CA ILE A 88 -0.54 18.76 -15.95
C ILE A 88 0.04 19.98 -16.69
N GLY A 89 0.77 20.85 -15.98
CA GLY A 89 1.33 22.09 -16.54
C GLY A 89 2.36 21.88 -17.64
N SER A 90 3.07 20.75 -17.62
CA SER A 90 4.02 20.34 -18.67
C SER A 90 3.37 19.57 -19.82
N GLY A 91 2.11 19.15 -19.66
CA GLY A 91 1.38 18.31 -20.61
C GLY A 91 1.79 16.83 -20.59
N ALA A 92 2.49 16.39 -19.54
CA ALA A 92 2.79 14.98 -19.30
C ALA A 92 1.54 14.19 -18.88
N LEU A 93 0.56 14.88 -18.29
CA LEU A 93 -0.72 14.35 -17.82
C LEU A 93 -1.86 15.25 -18.30
N THR A 94 -3.00 14.68 -18.69
CA THR A 94 -4.16 15.50 -19.07
C THR A 94 -4.96 15.92 -17.84
N GLU A 95 -5.75 17.00 -17.94
CA GLU A 95 -6.66 17.40 -16.86
C GLU A 95 -7.71 16.31 -16.54
N GLU A 96 -8.03 15.45 -17.50
CA GLU A 96 -8.94 14.31 -17.33
C GLU A 96 -8.27 13.21 -16.50
N ASP A 97 -7.07 12.77 -16.91
CA ASP A 97 -6.29 11.77 -16.17
C ASP A 97 -6.01 12.21 -14.72
N ALA A 98 -5.76 13.51 -14.51
CA ALA A 98 -5.54 14.06 -13.18
C ALA A 98 -6.79 13.98 -12.29
N GLN A 99 -7.96 14.22 -12.87
CA GLN A 99 -9.23 14.09 -12.16
C GLN A 99 -9.52 12.64 -11.81
N GLU A 100 -9.24 11.71 -12.73
CA GLU A 100 -9.38 10.28 -12.46
C GLU A 100 -8.42 9.83 -11.36
N PHE A 101 -7.15 10.28 -11.40
CA PHE A 101 -6.18 10.02 -10.33
C PHE A 101 -6.67 10.52 -8.97
N LEU A 102 -7.20 11.75 -8.88
CA LEU A 102 -7.72 12.30 -7.63
C LEU A 102 -8.94 11.52 -7.11
N ALA A 103 -9.83 11.07 -8.02
CA ALA A 103 -10.97 10.23 -7.66
C ALA A 103 -10.52 8.86 -7.14
N ALA A 104 -9.49 8.27 -7.76
CA ALA A 104 -8.90 7.03 -7.30
C ALA A 104 -8.25 7.17 -5.91
N VAL A 105 -7.51 8.25 -5.68
CA VAL A 105 -6.97 8.61 -4.36
C VAL A 105 -8.09 8.68 -3.33
N GLU A 106 -9.22 9.32 -3.64
CA GLU A 106 -10.37 9.40 -2.72
C GLU A 106 -10.94 8.02 -2.38
N THR A 107 -11.10 7.14 -3.38
CA THR A 107 -11.61 5.77 -3.18
C THR A 107 -10.70 4.95 -2.28
N VAL A 108 -9.40 4.92 -2.58
CA VAL A 108 -8.39 4.20 -1.79
C VAL A 108 -8.28 4.78 -0.37
N THR A 109 -8.27 6.11 -0.25
CA THR A 109 -8.23 6.81 1.05
C THR A 109 -9.45 6.51 1.89
N THR A 110 -10.64 6.47 1.28
CA THR A 110 -11.89 6.13 1.99
C THR A 110 -11.81 4.72 2.54
N TYR A 111 -11.43 3.75 1.71
CA TYR A 111 -11.28 2.37 2.16
C TYR A 111 -10.19 2.23 3.24
N GLY A 112 -9.03 2.85 3.05
CA GLY A 112 -7.93 2.83 4.03
C GLY A 112 -8.33 3.46 5.37
N THR A 113 -9.01 4.60 5.36
CA THR A 113 -9.50 5.25 6.60
C THR A 113 -10.51 4.36 7.33
N GLU A 114 -11.41 3.69 6.61
CA GLU A 114 -12.43 2.84 7.22
C GLU A 114 -11.89 1.52 7.78
N ASN A 115 -10.80 0.99 7.23
CA ASN A 115 -10.32 -0.37 7.52
C ASN A 115 -8.94 -0.43 8.20
N CYS A 116 -8.10 0.60 8.06
CA CYS A 116 -6.72 0.61 8.55
C CYS A 116 -6.54 1.41 9.84
N GLU A 117 -7.42 2.38 10.13
CA GLU A 117 -7.37 3.10 11.40
C GLU A 117 -7.90 2.21 12.54
N SER A 118 -6.99 1.62 13.34
CA SER A 118 -7.32 0.89 14.57
C SER A 118 -6.50 1.31 15.79
#